data_AF-A0A961AWZ0-F1
#
_entry.id   AF-A0A961AWZ0-F1
#
_cell.length_a   1.000
_cell.length_b   1.000
_cell.length_c   1.000
_cell.angle_alpha   90.00
_cell.angle_beta   90.00
_cell.angle_gamma   90.00
#
_symmetry.space_group_name_H-M   'P 1'
#
loop_
_entity.id
_entity.type
_entity.pdbx_description
1 polymer ?
#
loop_
_entity_poly.entity_id
_entity_poly.type
_entity_poly.pdbx_seq_one_letter_code
_entity_poly.pdbx_strand_id
1 'polypeptide(L)'
;MKNRSLILPLLAIVLHLPDGLRAADGFAWKDTPGKYTDLTFDGKPVARYVYERIDFSSPERREETYKPFHHVYDAAGENFITKGPGGKFTHHRGIYFGFSKCRFSKDGKEISVDTWHCKPGKGDQPGAHQTHEEVLKQEAGADAAVQRVRIHWHDNDGDVFVVEERQLTFSKSDDGSLVVDFTSTLTPVVDKVTLDGDPQHAGFQFRASNEVAESTAKRTYYIRPGTGKAPAGQTINWSDKNDTEATRDLPWKAMSFVVNGDERYTTVYLDHPDNPKPARYSERDYGRFGSYFVKEITPDSPLTVKYRLVIGEGERTMEACEALSHEFIGK
;
A
#
# COMPACT_ATOMS: atom_id res chain seq x y z
N MET A 1 53.32 -56.10 -42.02
CA MET A 1 52.83 -55.85 -40.65
C MET A 1 51.98 -54.59 -40.66
N LYS A 2 50.82 -54.64 -39.98
CA LYS A 2 49.65 -53.77 -40.16
C LYS A 2 49.89 -52.32 -39.71
N ASN A 3 49.66 -51.35 -40.61
CA ASN A 3 49.44 -49.94 -40.24
C ASN A 3 48.02 -49.80 -39.68
N ARG A 4 47.90 -49.35 -38.43
CA ARG A 4 46.63 -48.99 -37.79
C ARG A 4 46.35 -47.51 -38.03
N SER A 5 45.30 -47.21 -38.78
CA SER A 5 44.75 -45.86 -38.92
C SER A 5 43.88 -45.56 -37.71
N LEU A 6 44.19 -44.48 -36.97
CA LEU A 6 43.36 -43.93 -35.91
C LEU A 6 42.15 -43.23 -36.53
N ILE A 7 40.93 -43.58 -36.09
CA ILE A 7 39.70 -42.83 -36.38
C ILE A 7 39.38 -42.05 -35.10
N LEU A 8 39.44 -40.71 -35.16
CA LEU A 8 38.89 -39.84 -34.13
C LEU A 8 37.38 -39.69 -34.33
N PRO A 9 36.53 -39.83 -33.31
CA PRO A 9 35.12 -39.49 -33.43
C PRO A 9 34.95 -37.96 -33.35
N LEU A 10 34.23 -37.40 -34.31
CA LEU A 10 33.80 -36.00 -34.30
C LEU A 10 32.67 -35.85 -33.26
N LEU A 11 32.95 -35.20 -32.13
CA LEU A 11 31.94 -34.90 -31.12
C LEU A 11 31.15 -33.66 -31.57
N ALA A 12 29.91 -33.86 -32.01
CA ALA A 12 29.00 -32.76 -32.31
C ALA A 12 28.52 -32.11 -31.00
N ILE A 13 29.01 -30.91 -30.70
CA ILE A 13 28.50 -30.08 -29.61
C ILE A 13 27.21 -29.43 -30.11
N VAL A 14 26.06 -29.93 -29.65
CA VAL A 14 24.77 -29.25 -29.82
C VAL A 14 24.72 -28.13 -28.78
N LEU A 15 24.98 -26.90 -29.21
CA LEU A 15 24.70 -25.70 -28.42
C LEU A 15 23.18 -25.59 -28.22
N HIS A 16 22.70 -25.92 -27.01
CA HIS A 16 21.37 -25.50 -26.57
C HIS A 16 21.42 -23.99 -26.35
N LEU A 17 20.86 -23.23 -27.28
CA LEU A 17 20.44 -21.86 -27.01
C LEU A 17 19.31 -21.94 -25.97
N PRO A 18 19.37 -21.18 -24.87
CA PRO A 18 18.24 -21.13 -23.94
C PRO A 18 17.01 -20.63 -24.71
N ASP A 19 15.88 -21.29 -24.48
CA ASP A 19 14.58 -20.84 -24.95
C ASP A 19 14.45 -19.34 -24.69
N GLY A 20 14.22 -18.57 -25.75
CA GLY A 20 14.09 -17.12 -25.65
C GLY A 20 13.07 -16.79 -24.57
N LEU A 21 13.42 -15.84 -23.70
CA LEU A 21 12.49 -15.21 -22.77
C LEU A 21 11.28 -14.75 -23.58
N ARG A 22 10.18 -15.52 -23.56
CA ARG A 22 8.89 -14.96 -23.91
C ARG A 22 8.63 -13.89 -22.87
N ALA A 23 8.45 -12.64 -23.31
CA ALA A 23 7.82 -11.63 -22.48
C ALA A 23 6.54 -12.27 -21.93
N ALA A 24 6.35 -12.23 -20.60
CA ALA A 24 5.10 -12.68 -20.02
C ALA A 24 4.01 -11.74 -20.55
N ASP A 25 3.00 -12.25 -21.24
CA ASP A 25 1.88 -11.42 -21.69
C ASP A 25 0.97 -11.13 -20.48
N GLY A 26 0.89 -9.87 -20.07
CA GLY A 26 0.07 -9.42 -18.95
C GLY A 26 0.73 -9.52 -17.57
N PHE A 27 -0.09 -9.72 -16.54
CA PHE A 27 0.37 -9.72 -15.16
C PHE A 27 1.04 -11.05 -14.76
N ALA A 28 2.06 -10.96 -13.91
CA ALA A 28 2.69 -12.13 -13.30
C ALA A 28 3.24 -11.83 -11.90
N TRP A 29 3.16 -12.81 -11.00
CA TRP A 29 3.69 -12.72 -9.64
C TRP A 29 5.06 -13.39 -9.53
N LYS A 30 5.97 -12.77 -8.78
CA LYS A 30 7.27 -13.35 -8.41
C LYS A 30 7.52 -13.13 -6.92
N ASP A 31 7.57 -14.21 -6.17
CA ASP A 31 7.78 -14.15 -4.72
C ASP A 31 9.26 -14.24 -4.32
N THR A 32 9.63 -13.46 -3.32
CA THR A 32 10.85 -13.65 -2.52
C THR A 32 10.42 -14.04 -1.11
N PRO A 33 10.41 -15.35 -0.79
CA PRO A 33 9.78 -15.88 0.43
C PRO A 33 10.23 -15.18 1.70
N GLY A 34 9.25 -14.77 2.51
CA GLY A 34 9.47 -14.10 3.81
C GLY A 34 9.92 -12.64 3.71
N LYS A 35 9.95 -12.05 2.51
CA LYS A 35 10.39 -10.67 2.29
C LYS A 35 9.35 -9.84 1.55
N TYR A 36 9.07 -10.20 0.31
CA TYR A 36 8.15 -9.46 -0.56
C TYR A 36 7.74 -10.27 -1.79
N THR A 37 6.59 -9.91 -2.37
CA THR A 37 6.12 -10.42 -3.66
C THR A 37 6.05 -9.28 -4.67
N ASP A 38 6.71 -9.44 -5.82
CA ASP A 38 6.64 -8.52 -6.94
C ASP A 38 5.50 -8.89 -7.89
N LEU A 39 4.79 -7.87 -8.36
CA LEU A 39 3.88 -7.92 -9.49
C LEU A 39 4.57 -7.29 -10.70
N THR A 40 4.59 -8.00 -11.81
CA THR A 40 5.00 -7.46 -13.11
C THR A 40 3.82 -7.36 -14.05
N PHE A 41 3.87 -6.45 -15.02
CA PHE A 41 3.01 -6.39 -16.20
C PHE A 41 3.91 -6.34 -17.45
N ASP A 42 3.72 -7.25 -18.39
CA ASP A 42 4.60 -7.41 -19.57
C ASP A 42 6.09 -7.52 -19.22
N GLY A 43 6.37 -8.24 -18.13
CA GLY A 43 7.72 -8.44 -17.59
C GLY A 43 8.31 -7.23 -16.84
N LYS A 44 7.62 -6.09 -16.78
CA LYS A 44 8.06 -4.89 -16.03
C LYS A 44 7.45 -4.84 -14.63
N PRO A 45 8.21 -4.59 -13.56
CA PRO A 45 7.65 -4.40 -12.22
C PRO A 45 6.64 -3.25 -12.17
N VAL A 46 5.51 -3.47 -11.49
CA VAL A 46 4.45 -2.45 -11.32
C VAL A 46 4.04 -2.25 -9.86
N ALA A 47 4.08 -3.31 -9.05
CA ALA A 47 3.82 -3.21 -7.61
C ALA A 47 4.65 -4.24 -6.84
N ARG A 48 4.81 -3.99 -5.53
CA ARG A 48 5.45 -4.93 -4.60
C ARG A 48 4.68 -4.98 -3.30
N TYR A 49 4.29 -6.15 -2.84
CA TYR A 49 3.81 -6.37 -1.49
C TYR A 49 4.99 -6.73 -0.58
N VAL A 50 5.31 -5.87 0.39
CA VAL A 50 6.36 -6.14 1.39
C VAL A 50 5.69 -6.76 2.61
N TYR A 51 6.22 -7.89 3.07
CA TYR A 51 5.59 -8.69 4.11
C TYR A 51 6.58 -9.35 5.08
N GLU A 52 7.85 -8.93 5.06
CA GLU A 52 8.81 -9.34 6.08
C GLU A 52 8.24 -9.11 7.48
N ARG A 53 8.29 -10.14 8.33
CA ARG A 53 7.84 -10.04 9.71
C ARG A 53 8.69 -9.02 10.46
N ILE A 54 8.05 -8.26 11.33
CA ILE A 54 8.73 -7.27 12.16
C ILE A 54 9.83 -7.94 12.99
N ASP A 55 11.00 -7.32 12.97
CA ASP A 55 12.24 -7.83 13.55
C ASP A 55 12.67 -6.90 14.68
N PHE A 56 12.47 -7.31 15.92
CA PHE A 56 12.81 -6.52 17.11
C PHE A 56 14.27 -6.69 17.57
N SER A 57 15.12 -7.38 16.79
CA SER A 57 16.52 -7.62 17.17
C SER A 57 17.37 -6.34 17.29
N SER A 58 16.99 -5.27 16.58
CA SER A 58 17.58 -3.94 16.74
C SER A 58 16.59 -2.83 16.36
N PRO A 59 16.82 -1.57 16.77
CA PRO A 59 16.03 -0.42 16.31
C PRO A 59 16.00 -0.29 14.78
N GLU A 60 17.12 -0.55 14.11
CA GLU A 60 17.27 -0.48 12.66
C GLU A 60 16.45 -1.56 11.96
N ARG A 61 16.59 -2.81 12.42
CA ARG A 61 15.82 -3.94 11.88
C ARG A 61 14.32 -3.76 12.08
N ARG A 62 13.91 -3.24 13.23
CA ARG A 62 12.50 -2.92 13.52
C ARG A 62 12.00 -1.88 12.53
N GLU A 63 12.78 -0.82 12.29
CA GLU A 63 12.42 0.19 11.31
C GLU A 63 12.26 -0.41 9.91
N GLU A 64 13.22 -1.19 9.45
CA GLU A 64 13.20 -1.82 8.13
C GLU A 64 11.96 -2.70 7.91
N THR A 65 11.43 -3.30 8.98
CA THR A 65 10.39 -4.35 8.94
C THR A 65 9.06 -3.98 9.58
N TYR A 66 8.81 -2.70 9.90
CA TYR A 66 7.67 -2.24 10.72
C TYR A 66 6.31 -2.93 10.46
N LYS A 67 5.93 -3.14 9.21
CA LYS A 67 4.57 -3.52 8.83
C LYS A 67 4.51 -4.08 7.41
N PRO A 68 3.50 -4.89 7.08
CA PRO A 68 3.15 -5.20 5.70
C PRO A 68 2.56 -3.97 4.97
N PHE A 69 3.04 -3.69 3.77
CA PHE A 69 2.57 -2.56 2.95
C PHE A 69 2.81 -2.81 1.46
N HIS A 70 2.29 -1.94 0.59
CA HIS A 70 2.52 -2.05 -0.84
C HIS A 70 3.32 -0.87 -1.39
N HIS A 71 4.22 -1.21 -2.29
CA HIS A 71 4.96 -0.32 -3.16
C HIS A 71 4.35 -0.33 -4.57
N VAL A 72 4.58 0.77 -5.27
CA VAL A 72 4.30 0.97 -6.69
C VAL A 72 5.59 1.45 -7.35
N TYR A 73 5.91 0.85 -8.49
CA TYR A 73 7.06 1.21 -9.32
C TYR A 73 6.74 2.38 -10.25
N ASP A 74 7.77 3.06 -10.73
CA ASP A 74 7.65 4.01 -11.85
C ASP A 74 7.30 3.27 -13.15
N ALA A 75 6.98 4.03 -14.21
CA ALA A 75 6.58 3.46 -15.50
C ALA A 75 7.68 2.64 -16.18
N ALA A 76 8.95 2.91 -15.86
CA ALA A 76 10.10 2.15 -16.32
C ALA A 76 10.27 0.82 -15.57
N GLY A 77 9.75 0.71 -14.35
CA GLY A 77 9.94 -0.43 -13.47
C GLY A 77 11.29 -0.41 -12.73
N GLU A 78 11.94 0.76 -12.66
CA GLU A 78 13.31 0.92 -12.15
C GLU A 78 13.33 1.41 -10.71
N ASN A 79 12.47 2.37 -10.36
CA ASN A 79 12.41 2.99 -9.03
C ASN A 79 11.01 2.87 -8.41
N PHE A 80 10.92 3.12 -7.11
CA PHE A 80 9.63 3.21 -6.42
C PHE A 80 9.13 4.65 -6.38
N ILE A 81 7.90 4.88 -6.82
CA ILE A 81 7.20 6.17 -6.65
C ILE A 81 6.53 6.28 -5.27
N THR A 82 6.67 5.26 -4.44
CA THR A 82 6.11 5.12 -3.09
C THR A 82 7.22 4.87 -2.07
N LYS A 83 7.00 5.28 -0.82
CA LYS A 83 8.07 5.25 0.19
C LYS A 83 8.19 3.89 0.90
N GLY A 84 9.43 3.39 1.00
CA GLY A 84 9.82 2.22 1.78
C GLY A 84 10.53 2.59 3.09
N PRO A 85 11.39 1.71 3.66
CA PRO A 85 12.34 1.93 4.76
C PRO A 85 13.06 3.30 4.78
N GLY A 86 13.46 3.79 5.95
CA GLY A 86 14.22 5.04 6.09
C GLY A 86 13.42 6.34 5.91
N GLY A 87 14.14 7.47 5.79
CA GLY A 87 13.61 8.77 5.37
C GLY A 87 12.74 9.52 6.40
N LYS A 88 12.06 10.57 5.94
CA LYS A 88 11.22 11.42 6.82
C LYS A 88 9.94 10.70 7.23
N PHE A 89 9.72 10.58 8.55
CA PHE A 89 8.62 9.84 9.18
C PHE A 89 8.59 8.37 8.75
N THR A 90 9.48 7.58 9.36
CA THR A 90 9.82 6.23 8.91
C THR A 90 8.62 5.29 8.97
N HIS A 91 7.67 5.50 9.88
CA HIS A 91 6.44 4.71 9.99
C HIS A 91 5.42 4.91 8.87
N HIS A 92 5.53 5.96 8.04
CA HIS A 92 4.69 6.11 6.85
C HIS A 92 5.30 5.36 5.66
N ARG A 93 4.59 4.34 5.17
CA ARG A 93 5.01 3.42 4.11
C ARG A 93 3.96 3.35 3.01
N GLY A 94 4.41 3.32 1.76
CA GLY A 94 3.66 3.25 0.50
C GLY A 94 2.13 3.32 0.61
N ILE A 95 1.46 2.21 0.31
CA ILE A 95 0.02 2.04 0.51
C ILE A 95 -0.17 1.20 1.77
N TYR A 96 -0.84 1.78 2.77
CA TYR A 96 -0.96 1.18 4.10
C TYR A 96 -2.34 1.39 4.72
N PHE A 97 -2.78 0.42 5.52
CA PHE A 97 -3.99 0.47 6.32
C PHE A 97 -3.69 0.08 7.77
N GLY A 98 -4.05 0.93 8.71
CA GLY A 98 -3.78 0.69 10.13
C GLY A 98 -4.34 1.79 11.03
N PHE A 99 -4.24 1.61 12.35
CA PHE A 99 -4.71 2.59 13.33
C PHE A 99 -3.71 2.76 14.47
N SER A 100 -3.45 4.01 14.86
CA SER A 100 -2.60 4.34 16.01
C SER A 100 -3.30 4.22 17.35
N LYS A 101 -4.63 4.08 17.38
CA LYS A 101 -5.41 3.87 18.60
C LYS A 101 -6.47 2.79 18.37
N CYS A 102 -6.18 1.55 18.74
CA CYS A 102 -7.19 0.52 18.88
C CYS A 102 -7.45 0.29 20.37
N ARG A 103 -8.72 0.29 20.80
CA ARG A 103 -9.11 0.06 22.20
C ARG A 103 -10.02 -1.16 22.31
N PHE A 104 -9.79 -2.00 23.32
CA PHE A 104 -10.60 -3.19 23.60
C PHE A 104 -10.46 -3.59 25.07
N SER A 105 -11.28 -4.55 25.53
CA SER A 105 -11.12 -5.12 26.87
C SER A 105 -10.44 -6.49 26.84
N LYS A 106 -9.51 -6.70 27.77
CA LYS A 106 -8.81 -7.98 28.02
C LYS A 106 -8.71 -8.16 29.53
N ASP A 107 -9.20 -9.27 30.06
CA ASP A 107 -9.22 -9.58 31.50
C ASP A 107 -9.83 -8.47 32.38
N GLY A 108 -10.92 -7.85 31.91
CA GLY A 108 -11.61 -6.77 32.61
C GLY A 108 -10.86 -5.42 32.64
N LYS A 109 -9.75 -5.29 31.90
CA LYS A 109 -8.99 -4.05 31.74
C LYS A 109 -9.20 -3.48 30.35
N GLU A 110 -9.23 -2.16 30.25
CA GLU A 110 -9.17 -1.48 28.95
C GLU A 110 -7.72 -1.46 28.46
N ILE A 111 -7.52 -1.94 27.24
CA ILE A 111 -6.25 -1.98 26.53
C ILE A 111 -6.30 -0.95 25.41
N SER A 112 -5.23 -0.18 25.23
CA SER A 112 -5.04 0.72 24.09
C SER A 112 -3.74 0.37 23.40
N VAL A 113 -3.80 0.12 22.10
CA VAL A 113 -2.65 -0.29 21.29
C VAL A 113 -2.44 0.61 20.07
N ASP A 114 -1.18 0.75 19.68
CA ASP A 114 -0.72 1.55 18.54
C ASP A 114 0.00 0.66 17.53
N THR A 115 -0.76 0.12 16.58
CA THR A 115 -0.22 -0.70 15.47
C THR A 115 0.43 0.15 14.37
N TRP A 116 0.29 1.48 14.47
CA TRP A 116 0.75 2.41 13.45
C TRP A 116 2.24 2.69 13.58
N HIS A 117 2.72 2.98 14.79
CA HIS A 117 4.11 3.37 15.02
C HIS A 117 5.05 2.19 15.28
N CYS A 118 4.52 0.99 15.54
CA CYS A 118 5.32 -0.23 15.71
C CYS A 118 6.43 -0.04 16.76
N LYS A 119 6.09 0.64 17.87
CA LYS A 119 7.02 0.93 18.96
C LYS A 119 7.41 -0.38 19.66
N PRO A 120 8.61 -0.45 20.27
CA PRO A 120 8.95 -1.60 21.10
C PRO A 120 8.04 -1.64 22.34
N GLY A 121 7.78 -2.85 22.82
CA GLY A 121 7.15 -3.10 24.11
C GLY A 121 8.12 -2.85 25.27
N LYS A 122 7.74 -3.25 26.49
CA LYS A 122 8.63 -3.17 27.66
C LYS A 122 9.73 -4.23 27.54
N GLY A 123 10.99 -3.86 27.77
CA GLY A 123 12.11 -4.81 27.90
C GLY A 123 12.38 -5.65 26.65
N ASP A 124 12.63 -4.98 25.52
CA ASP A 124 12.91 -5.57 24.19
C ASP A 124 11.82 -6.50 23.63
N GLN A 125 10.63 -6.52 24.23
CA GLN A 125 9.47 -7.25 23.72
C GLN A 125 8.89 -6.58 22.47
N PRO A 126 8.24 -7.36 21.58
CA PRO A 126 7.46 -6.80 20.49
C PRO A 126 6.36 -5.90 21.06
N GLY A 127 6.22 -4.67 20.55
CA GLY A 127 5.03 -3.86 20.81
C GLY A 127 3.95 -4.12 19.77
N ALA A 128 2.81 -3.45 19.85
CA ALA A 128 1.70 -3.66 18.92
C ALA A 128 2.10 -3.46 17.45
N HIS A 129 1.70 -4.39 16.58
CA HIS A 129 2.13 -4.43 15.19
C HIS A 129 1.18 -5.26 14.30
N GLN A 130 1.46 -5.30 13.01
CA GLN A 130 0.78 -6.14 12.03
C GLN A 130 1.77 -7.15 11.44
N THR A 131 1.35 -8.38 11.18
CA THR A 131 2.16 -9.40 10.51
C THR A 131 1.41 -10.02 9.34
N HIS A 132 2.13 -10.30 8.26
CA HIS A 132 1.63 -11.22 7.24
C HIS A 132 1.67 -12.65 7.78
N GLU A 133 0.60 -13.40 7.54
CA GLU A 133 0.47 -14.78 7.96
C GLU A 133 0.37 -15.75 6.78
N GLU A 134 -0.46 -15.42 5.79
CA GLU A 134 -0.76 -16.33 4.69
C GLU A 134 -1.18 -15.58 3.43
N VAL A 135 -0.78 -16.10 2.26
CA VAL A 135 -1.39 -15.75 0.97
C VAL A 135 -2.63 -16.62 0.76
N LEU A 136 -3.81 -16.03 0.90
CA LEU A 136 -5.11 -16.72 0.75
C LEU A 136 -5.53 -16.87 -0.71
N LYS A 137 -5.07 -15.97 -1.58
CA LYS A 137 -5.34 -15.98 -3.02
C LYS A 137 -4.24 -15.22 -3.73
N GLN A 138 -3.73 -15.78 -4.84
CA GLN A 138 -2.81 -15.07 -5.72
C GLN A 138 -3.03 -15.53 -7.16
N GLU A 139 -3.58 -14.64 -7.98
CA GLU A 139 -3.93 -14.89 -9.38
C GLU A 139 -3.40 -13.76 -10.25
N ALA A 140 -2.97 -14.06 -11.47
CA ALA A 140 -2.58 -13.07 -12.46
C ALA A 140 -3.00 -13.56 -13.86
N GLY A 141 -3.34 -12.61 -14.73
CA GLY A 141 -3.70 -12.85 -16.11
C GLY A 141 -3.47 -11.61 -16.98
N ALA A 142 -4.02 -11.61 -18.19
CA ALA A 142 -3.82 -10.53 -19.16
C ALA A 142 -4.28 -9.16 -18.62
N ASP A 143 -5.49 -9.10 -18.07
CA ASP A 143 -6.16 -7.81 -17.76
C ASP A 143 -6.04 -7.40 -16.29
N ALA A 144 -5.83 -8.36 -15.39
CA ALA A 144 -5.79 -8.11 -13.95
C ALA A 144 -4.95 -9.14 -13.18
N ALA A 145 -4.55 -8.74 -11.98
CA ALA A 145 -4.00 -9.61 -10.96
C ALA A 145 -4.65 -9.35 -9.60
N VAL A 146 -4.78 -10.39 -8.80
CA VAL A 146 -5.37 -10.33 -7.46
C VAL A 146 -4.41 -10.95 -6.46
N GLN A 147 -4.21 -10.27 -5.33
CA GLN A 147 -3.59 -10.85 -4.15
C GLN A 147 -4.50 -10.63 -2.95
N ARG A 148 -4.84 -11.71 -2.23
CA ARG A 148 -5.54 -11.66 -0.94
C ARG A 148 -4.67 -12.33 0.11
N VAL A 149 -4.45 -11.64 1.22
CA VAL A 149 -3.57 -12.08 2.31
C VAL A 149 -4.29 -12.02 3.65
N ARG A 150 -3.90 -12.90 4.56
CA ARG A 150 -4.24 -12.82 5.99
C ARG A 150 -3.16 -12.02 6.72
N ILE A 151 -3.59 -11.03 7.48
CA ILE A 151 -2.74 -10.21 8.33
C ILE A 151 -3.27 -10.29 9.76
N HIS A 152 -2.40 -10.58 10.72
CA HIS A 152 -2.76 -10.49 12.15
C HIS A 152 -2.35 -9.15 12.72
N TRP A 153 -3.19 -8.63 13.62
CA TRP A 153 -2.91 -7.43 14.40
C TRP A 153 -2.66 -7.87 15.83
N HIS A 154 -1.45 -7.59 16.30
CA HIS A 154 -0.95 -8.00 17.60
C HIS A 154 -0.99 -6.84 18.59
N ASP A 155 -1.37 -7.13 19.83
CA ASP A 155 -1.31 -6.20 20.95
C ASP A 155 0.13 -6.04 21.49
N ASN A 156 0.29 -5.33 22.61
CA ASN A 156 1.63 -5.11 23.20
C ASN A 156 2.20 -6.35 23.91
N ASP A 157 1.41 -7.39 24.12
CA ASP A 157 1.84 -8.68 24.68
C ASP A 157 2.12 -9.70 23.56
N GLY A 158 1.83 -9.35 22.30
CA GLY A 158 1.97 -10.23 21.14
C GLY A 158 0.73 -11.04 20.82
N ASP A 159 -0.37 -10.88 21.55
CA ASP A 159 -1.62 -11.59 21.31
C ASP A 159 -2.37 -10.97 20.13
N VAL A 160 -3.01 -11.82 19.31
CA VAL A 160 -3.84 -11.35 18.20
C VAL A 160 -5.15 -10.78 18.77
N PHE A 161 -5.52 -9.56 18.38
CA PHE A 161 -6.82 -8.96 18.73
C PHE A 161 -7.72 -8.69 17.52
N VAL A 162 -7.15 -8.64 16.31
CA VAL A 162 -7.88 -8.55 15.03
C VAL A 162 -7.21 -9.43 13.98
N VAL A 163 -8.02 -10.12 13.19
CA VAL A 163 -7.62 -10.79 11.95
C VAL A 163 -8.11 -9.95 10.77
N GLU A 164 -7.19 -9.60 9.88
CA GLU A 164 -7.46 -8.86 8.64
C GLU A 164 -7.37 -9.80 7.43
N GLU A 165 -8.37 -9.74 6.55
CA GLU A 165 -8.24 -10.21 5.17
C GLU A 165 -8.11 -9.01 4.24
N ARG A 166 -6.93 -8.83 3.66
CA ARG A 166 -6.62 -7.71 2.76
C ARG A 166 -6.52 -8.23 1.34
N GLN A 167 -7.30 -7.66 0.44
CA GLN A 167 -7.25 -7.95 -1.00
C GLN A 167 -6.88 -6.70 -1.78
N LEU A 168 -5.90 -6.84 -2.68
CA LEU A 168 -5.64 -5.87 -3.73
C LEU A 168 -5.89 -6.52 -5.09
N THR A 169 -6.62 -5.82 -5.95
CA THR A 169 -6.76 -6.14 -7.37
C THR A 169 -6.06 -5.06 -8.18
N PHE A 170 -5.18 -5.47 -9.07
CA PHE A 170 -4.40 -4.62 -9.95
C PHE A 170 -4.88 -4.77 -11.38
N SER A 171 -5.04 -3.66 -12.08
CA SER A 171 -5.33 -3.62 -13.52
C SER A 171 -4.73 -2.36 -14.16
N LYS A 172 -4.83 -2.26 -15.48
CA LYS A 172 -4.44 -1.07 -16.23
C LYS A 172 -5.68 -0.34 -16.75
N SER A 173 -5.72 0.98 -16.61
CA SER A 173 -6.69 1.82 -17.33
C SER A 173 -6.25 2.05 -18.77
N ASP A 174 -7.16 2.57 -19.60
CA ASP A 174 -6.90 2.86 -21.03
C ASP A 174 -5.73 3.84 -21.23
N ASP A 175 -5.50 4.75 -20.28
CA ASP A 175 -4.37 5.70 -20.29
C ASP A 175 -3.06 5.09 -19.74
N GLY A 176 -3.03 3.78 -19.46
CA GLY A 176 -1.88 3.06 -18.95
C GLY A 176 -1.64 3.20 -17.45
N SER A 177 -2.48 3.93 -16.71
CA SER A 177 -2.35 4.06 -15.26
C SER A 177 -2.58 2.73 -14.54
N LEU A 178 -1.91 2.54 -13.41
CA LEU A 178 -2.15 1.41 -12.53
C LEU A 178 -3.40 1.69 -11.69
N VAL A 179 -4.41 0.84 -11.82
CA VAL A 179 -5.59 0.83 -10.96
C VAL A 179 -5.35 -0.19 -9.85
N VAL A 180 -5.52 0.23 -8.61
CA VAL A 180 -5.36 -0.59 -7.41
C VAL A 180 -6.65 -0.54 -6.60
N ASP A 181 -7.49 -1.56 -6.76
CA ASP A 181 -8.65 -1.77 -5.90
C ASP A 181 -8.20 -2.41 -4.60
N PHE A 182 -8.54 -1.79 -3.49
CA PHE A 182 -8.21 -2.22 -2.13
C PHE A 182 -9.50 -2.58 -1.40
N THR A 183 -9.57 -3.80 -0.87
CA THR A 183 -10.59 -4.21 0.09
C THR A 183 -9.91 -4.78 1.32
N SER A 184 -10.35 -4.39 2.52
CA SER A 184 -9.85 -4.97 3.76
C SER A 184 -11.01 -5.23 4.71
N THR A 185 -11.08 -6.46 5.24
CA THR A 185 -12.04 -6.86 6.26
C THR A 185 -11.33 -7.12 7.57
N LEU A 186 -11.67 -6.35 8.61
CA LEU A 186 -11.16 -6.51 9.98
C LEU A 186 -12.18 -7.23 10.84
N THR A 187 -11.81 -8.41 11.33
CA THR A 187 -12.62 -9.23 12.24
C THR A 187 -11.94 -9.31 13.60
N PRO A 188 -12.54 -8.76 14.67
CA PRO A 188 -12.03 -8.93 16.02
C PRO A 188 -12.01 -10.39 16.47
N VAL A 189 -11.00 -10.77 17.24
CA VAL A 189 -11.00 -12.04 18.00
C VAL A 189 -11.29 -11.84 19.48
N VAL A 190 -11.54 -10.59 19.87
CA VAL A 190 -12.06 -10.16 21.18
C VAL A 190 -13.48 -9.60 21.00
N ASP A 191 -14.24 -9.46 22.09
CA ASP A 191 -15.66 -9.07 22.05
C ASP A 191 -15.94 -7.79 21.26
N LYS A 192 -15.07 -6.78 21.41
CA LYS A 192 -15.21 -5.48 20.76
C LYS A 192 -13.86 -4.77 20.61
N VAL A 193 -13.66 -4.12 19.47
CA VAL A 193 -12.53 -3.20 19.24
C VAL A 193 -13.06 -1.86 18.75
N THR A 194 -12.61 -0.77 19.37
CA THR A 194 -12.78 0.60 18.87
C THR A 194 -11.54 1.01 18.08
N LEU A 195 -11.70 1.22 16.78
CA LEU A 195 -10.67 1.74 15.87
C LEU A 195 -10.73 3.28 15.87
N ASP A 196 -9.60 3.93 16.09
CA ASP A 196 -9.46 5.39 16.21
C ASP A 196 -8.00 5.81 15.88
N GLY A 197 -7.71 7.09 15.92
CA GLY A 197 -6.36 7.62 15.75
C GLY A 197 -6.36 9.13 15.57
N ASP A 198 -5.76 9.56 14.47
CA ASP A 198 -5.77 10.93 14.00
C ASP A 198 -5.58 10.93 12.47
N PRO A 199 -5.83 12.06 11.77
CA PRO A 199 -5.76 12.10 10.31
C PRO A 199 -4.43 11.69 9.68
N GLN A 200 -3.34 11.71 10.46
CA GLN A 200 -2.00 11.38 10.01
C GLN A 200 -1.59 9.94 10.33
N HIS A 201 -2.22 9.33 11.34
CA HIS A 201 -1.81 8.04 11.90
C HIS A 201 -2.98 7.05 12.02
N ALA A 202 -3.90 7.05 11.06
CA ALA A 202 -4.97 6.07 10.99
C ALA A 202 -5.57 5.95 9.58
N GLY A 203 -6.32 4.86 9.37
CA GLY A 203 -7.07 4.58 8.16
C GLY A 203 -6.19 4.17 6.99
N PHE A 204 -6.69 4.44 5.78
CA PHE A 204 -6.03 4.08 4.53
C PHE A 204 -5.21 5.26 4.01
N GLN A 205 -3.91 5.06 3.81
CA GLN A 205 -2.98 6.13 3.48
C GLN A 205 -2.09 5.75 2.29
N PHE A 206 -1.78 6.77 1.50
CA PHE A 206 -0.76 6.73 0.46
C PHE A 206 0.43 7.61 0.86
N ARG A 207 1.64 7.10 0.60
CA ARG A 207 2.91 7.78 0.82
C ARG A 207 3.78 7.68 -0.44
N ALA A 208 3.93 8.80 -1.15
CA ALA A 208 4.87 8.94 -2.24
C ALA A 208 6.32 8.76 -1.76
N SER A 209 7.23 8.49 -2.70
CA SER A 209 8.67 8.31 -2.47
C SER A 209 9.26 9.34 -1.49
N ASN A 210 10.28 8.93 -0.74
CA ASN A 210 10.97 9.83 0.19
C ASN A 210 11.64 11.01 -0.52
N GLU A 211 12.00 10.85 -1.80
CA GLU A 211 12.50 11.93 -2.66
C GLU A 211 11.55 13.14 -2.65
N VAL A 212 10.24 12.91 -2.59
CA VAL A 212 9.26 14.01 -2.51
C VAL A 212 9.49 14.85 -1.25
N ALA A 213 9.77 14.21 -0.12
CA ALA A 213 10.03 14.94 1.12
C ALA A 213 11.37 15.69 1.10
N GLU A 214 12.37 15.15 0.40
CA GLU A 214 13.74 15.65 0.39
C GLU A 214 13.96 16.75 -0.64
N SER A 215 13.29 16.68 -1.78
CA SER A 215 13.66 17.49 -2.95
C SER A 215 12.50 18.19 -3.64
N THR A 216 11.29 17.61 -3.63
CA THR A 216 10.20 18.11 -4.49
C THR A 216 8.90 18.47 -3.74
N ALA A 217 8.91 18.54 -2.41
CA ALA A 217 7.69 18.75 -1.60
C ALA A 217 6.89 20.00 -2.01
N LYS A 218 7.59 21.08 -2.39
CA LYS A 218 6.96 22.33 -2.85
C LYS A 218 6.40 22.28 -4.27
N ARG A 219 6.63 21.18 -5.00
CA ARG A 219 6.06 20.88 -6.33
C ARG A 219 4.83 19.97 -6.22
N THR A 220 4.54 19.44 -5.03
CA THR A 220 3.32 18.67 -4.74
C THR A 220 2.11 19.59 -4.73
N TYR A 221 1.03 19.19 -5.37
CA TYR A 221 -0.26 19.87 -5.24
C TYR A 221 -1.41 18.87 -5.21
N TYR A 222 -2.58 19.35 -4.80
CA TYR A 222 -3.77 18.51 -4.65
C TYR A 222 -4.91 19.03 -5.52
N ILE A 223 -5.77 18.11 -5.95
CA ILE A 223 -7.04 18.39 -6.63
C ILE A 223 -8.14 17.76 -5.79
N ARG A 224 -9.22 18.51 -5.57
CA ARG A 224 -10.31 18.10 -4.68
C ARG A 224 -11.67 18.44 -5.29
N PRO A 225 -12.72 17.68 -4.96
CA PRO A 225 -14.10 18.10 -5.18
C PRO A 225 -14.33 19.50 -4.60
N GLY A 226 -15.11 20.32 -5.29
CA GLY A 226 -15.52 21.66 -4.84
C GLY A 226 -14.45 22.75 -4.90
N THR A 227 -13.20 22.46 -4.52
CA THR A 227 -12.11 23.47 -4.50
C THR A 227 -11.18 23.43 -5.70
N GLY A 228 -11.20 22.36 -6.51
CA GLY A 228 -10.34 22.21 -7.68
C GLY A 228 -8.84 22.05 -7.34
N LYS A 229 -7.98 22.41 -8.30
CA LYS A 229 -6.50 22.35 -8.19
C LYS A 229 -6.01 23.44 -7.23
N ALA A 230 -5.33 23.03 -6.16
CA ALA A 230 -4.66 23.96 -5.26
C ALA A 230 -3.28 24.42 -5.79
N PRO A 231 -2.81 25.60 -5.38
CA PRO A 231 -1.41 25.99 -5.43
C PRO A 231 -0.46 24.90 -4.92
N ALA A 232 0.73 24.84 -5.51
CA ALA A 232 1.77 23.92 -5.09
C ALA A 232 2.22 24.19 -3.64
N GLY A 233 2.44 23.10 -2.89
CA GLY A 233 2.76 23.11 -1.46
C GLY A 233 1.57 23.37 -0.54
N GLN A 234 0.37 23.69 -1.05
CA GLN A 234 -0.79 23.96 -0.20
C GLN A 234 -1.51 22.67 0.19
N THR A 235 -1.73 22.50 1.49
CA THR A 235 -2.42 21.35 2.08
C THR A 235 -3.65 21.77 2.86
N ILE A 236 -4.69 20.94 2.84
CA ILE A 236 -5.87 21.06 3.70
C ILE A 236 -5.91 19.84 4.62
N ASN A 237 -6.13 20.09 5.91
CA ASN A 237 -6.14 19.06 6.93
C ASN A 237 -7.37 19.20 7.81
N TRP A 238 -8.02 18.08 8.07
CA TRP A 238 -9.03 18.02 9.11
C TRP A 238 -8.41 18.34 10.48
N SER A 239 -9.16 19.09 11.27
CA SER A 239 -8.98 19.30 12.72
C SER A 239 -10.33 19.71 13.30
N ASP A 240 -10.51 19.70 14.63
CA ASP A 240 -11.74 20.17 15.26
C ASP A 240 -12.12 21.61 14.87
N LYS A 241 -11.14 22.45 14.50
CA LYS A 241 -11.35 23.84 14.05
C LYS A 241 -11.58 23.96 12.55
N ASN A 242 -11.33 22.90 11.79
CA ASN A 242 -11.48 22.85 10.34
C ASN A 242 -12.21 21.55 9.97
N ASP A 243 -13.41 21.40 10.52
CA ASP A 243 -14.27 20.24 10.35
C ASP A 243 -15.40 20.57 9.36
N THR A 244 -15.06 20.48 8.08
CA THR A 244 -15.87 20.99 6.95
C THR A 244 -16.05 19.93 5.86
N GLU A 245 -16.93 20.16 4.89
CA GLU A 245 -17.07 19.32 3.70
C GLU A 245 -15.77 19.20 2.88
N ALA A 246 -14.87 20.19 2.95
CA ALA A 246 -13.56 20.13 2.30
C ALA A 246 -12.55 19.19 3.00
N THR A 247 -12.90 18.70 4.19
CA THR A 247 -12.02 17.85 5.03
C THR A 247 -12.67 16.54 5.48
N ARG A 248 -13.97 16.37 5.26
CA ARG A 248 -14.72 15.16 5.56
C ARG A 248 -15.37 14.56 4.33
N ASP A 249 -15.48 13.24 4.33
CA ASP A 249 -16.37 12.47 3.45
C ASP A 249 -16.20 12.75 1.95
N LEU A 250 -15.01 13.22 1.56
CA LEU A 250 -14.68 13.44 0.16
C LEU A 250 -14.75 12.10 -0.58
N PRO A 251 -15.50 12.01 -1.71
CA PRO A 251 -15.57 10.79 -2.51
C PRO A 251 -14.23 10.49 -3.19
N TRP A 252 -13.46 11.54 -3.49
CA TRP A 252 -12.13 11.41 -4.06
C TRP A 252 -11.22 12.57 -3.68
N LYS A 253 -9.92 12.35 -3.85
CA LYS A 253 -8.86 13.36 -3.78
C LYS A 253 -7.69 12.94 -4.64
N ALA A 254 -7.05 13.87 -5.35
CA ALA A 254 -5.84 13.57 -6.11
C ALA A 254 -4.63 14.32 -5.55
N MET A 255 -3.48 13.66 -5.55
CA MET A 255 -2.18 14.24 -5.26
C MET A 255 -1.30 14.13 -6.49
N SER A 256 -0.81 15.27 -6.99
CA SER A 256 0.23 15.33 -8.02
C SER A 256 1.57 15.63 -7.37
N PHE A 257 2.59 14.85 -7.70
CA PHE A 257 3.92 14.91 -7.10
C PHE A 257 4.99 14.61 -8.15
N VAL A 258 6.25 14.89 -7.82
CA VAL A 258 7.39 14.69 -8.72
C VAL A 258 8.45 13.81 -8.06
N VAL A 259 8.93 12.82 -8.81
CA VAL A 259 10.01 11.89 -8.44
C VAL A 259 10.95 11.74 -9.63
N ASN A 260 12.05 11.01 -9.46
CA ASN A 260 13.05 10.77 -10.50
C ASN A 260 13.53 12.09 -11.14
N GLY A 261 13.75 13.11 -10.32
CA GLY A 261 14.12 14.46 -10.74
C GLY A 261 12.96 15.32 -11.24
N ASP A 262 12.31 14.91 -12.33
CA ASP A 262 11.29 15.71 -13.02
C ASP A 262 10.05 14.93 -13.51
N GLU A 263 9.95 13.64 -13.21
CA GLU A 263 8.81 12.83 -13.61
C GLU A 263 7.60 13.12 -12.72
N ARG A 264 6.52 13.57 -13.35
CA ARG A 264 5.28 13.89 -12.65
C ARG A 264 4.37 12.68 -12.62
N TYR A 265 3.80 12.42 -11.46
CA TYR A 265 2.75 11.43 -11.25
C TYR A 265 1.54 12.06 -10.58
N THR A 266 0.36 11.50 -10.85
CA THR A 266 -0.86 11.79 -10.11
C THR A 266 -1.45 10.50 -9.54
N THR A 267 -1.66 10.47 -8.22
CA THR A 267 -2.43 9.43 -7.54
C THR A 267 -3.81 9.97 -7.19
N VAL A 268 -4.86 9.38 -7.77
CA VAL A 268 -6.26 9.62 -7.39
C VAL A 268 -6.67 8.60 -6.34
N TYR A 269 -7.06 9.08 -5.17
CA TYR A 269 -7.61 8.30 -4.06
C TYR A 269 -9.13 8.36 -4.12
N LEU A 270 -9.79 7.21 -4.15
CA LEU A 270 -11.23 7.07 -4.23
C LEU A 270 -11.75 6.32 -3.00
N ASP A 271 -12.76 6.90 -2.34
CA ASP A 271 -13.35 6.41 -1.09
C ASP A 271 -14.79 5.96 -1.35
N HIS A 272 -15.07 4.68 -1.12
CA HIS A 272 -16.39 4.11 -1.38
C HIS A 272 -17.42 4.64 -0.35
N PRO A 273 -18.67 4.93 -0.74
CA PRO A 273 -19.71 5.43 0.17
C PRO A 273 -19.99 4.48 1.34
N ASP A 274 -19.85 3.17 1.16
CA ASP A 274 -20.00 2.16 2.23
C ASP A 274 -18.96 2.27 3.36
N ASN A 275 -17.82 2.94 3.15
CA ASN A 275 -16.81 3.09 4.19
C ASN A 275 -17.37 3.88 5.37
N PRO A 276 -16.90 3.63 6.61
CA PRO A 276 -17.41 4.37 7.77
C PRO A 276 -17.23 5.89 7.65
N LYS A 277 -18.24 6.63 8.11
CA LYS A 277 -18.29 8.08 8.12
C LYS A 277 -18.46 8.62 9.55
N PRO A 278 -18.01 9.84 9.88
CA PRO A 278 -17.24 10.72 9.01
C PRO A 278 -15.81 10.19 8.78
N ALA A 279 -15.40 10.15 7.52
CA ALA A 279 -14.04 9.93 7.07
C ALA A 279 -13.32 11.28 7.00
N ARG A 280 -12.27 11.46 7.79
CA ARG A 280 -11.54 12.72 7.96
C ARG A 280 -10.21 12.66 7.22
N TYR A 281 -9.94 13.66 6.39
CA TYR A 281 -8.81 13.66 5.48
C TYR A 281 -7.63 14.49 5.98
N SER A 282 -6.43 14.09 5.54
CA SER A 282 -5.22 14.87 5.77
C SER A 282 -4.26 14.77 4.60
N GLU A 283 -3.55 15.86 4.36
CA GLU A 283 -2.62 16.06 3.25
C GLU A 283 -1.30 16.59 3.76
N ARG A 284 -0.22 16.24 3.06
CA ARG A 284 1.13 16.72 3.32
C ARG A 284 1.86 16.99 2.01
N ASP A 285 2.49 18.14 1.93
CA ASP A 285 3.31 18.57 0.78
C ASP A 285 4.48 17.60 0.53
N TYR A 286 4.98 16.97 1.58
CA TYR A 286 6.00 15.93 1.48
C TYR A 286 5.54 14.62 0.80
N GLY A 287 4.28 14.51 0.36
CA GLY A 287 3.78 13.36 -0.40
C GLY A 287 3.05 12.32 0.45
N ARG A 288 2.18 12.73 1.37
CA ARG A 288 1.32 11.81 2.15
C ARG A 288 -0.11 12.30 2.19
N PHE A 289 -1.07 11.43 1.90
CA PHE A 289 -2.48 11.73 2.06
C PHE A 289 -3.35 10.48 2.23
N GLY A 290 -4.54 10.67 2.78
CA GLY A 290 -5.52 9.61 3.03
C GLY A 290 -6.60 10.05 4.02
N SER A 291 -7.49 9.12 4.36
CA SER A 291 -8.58 9.33 5.32
C SER A 291 -8.54 8.32 6.47
N TYR A 292 -9.13 8.72 7.59
CA TYR A 292 -9.44 7.82 8.72
C TYR A 292 -10.85 8.07 9.24
N PHE A 293 -11.38 7.10 9.98
CA PHE A 293 -12.67 7.17 10.65
C PHE A 293 -12.54 6.59 12.06
N VAL A 294 -13.59 6.74 12.87
CA VAL A 294 -13.73 6.05 14.16
C VAL A 294 -14.83 5.01 14.02
N LYS A 295 -14.57 3.78 14.43
CA LYS A 295 -15.54 2.68 14.29
C LYS A 295 -15.38 1.65 15.41
N GLU A 296 -16.49 1.24 16.00
CA GLU A 296 -16.53 0.02 16.81
C GLU A 296 -16.86 -1.18 15.94
N ILE A 297 -16.16 -2.29 16.16
CA ILE A 297 -16.34 -3.57 15.49
C ILE A 297 -16.42 -4.70 16.51
N THR A 298 -17.19 -5.73 16.20
CA THR A 298 -17.34 -6.96 16.98
C THR A 298 -17.16 -8.17 16.05
N PRO A 299 -16.98 -9.40 16.55
CA PRO A 299 -16.92 -10.59 15.71
C PRO A 299 -18.15 -10.74 14.79
N ASP A 300 -19.34 -10.37 15.28
CA ASP A 300 -20.60 -10.44 14.52
C ASP A 300 -20.83 -9.25 13.57
N SER A 301 -20.04 -8.17 13.71
CA SER A 301 -20.11 -6.97 12.89
C SER A 301 -18.71 -6.51 12.49
N PRO A 302 -18.00 -7.27 11.64
CA PRO A 302 -16.67 -6.90 11.16
C PRO A 302 -16.73 -5.64 10.31
N LEU A 303 -15.62 -4.92 10.23
CA LEU A 303 -15.47 -3.79 9.33
C LEU A 303 -15.00 -4.30 7.98
N THR A 304 -15.64 -3.88 6.90
CA THR A 304 -15.08 -3.96 5.55
C THR A 304 -14.93 -2.56 4.98
N VAL A 305 -13.75 -2.26 4.42
CA VAL A 305 -13.48 -1.02 3.70
C VAL A 305 -13.13 -1.29 2.24
N LYS A 306 -13.47 -0.35 1.36
CA LYS A 306 -13.21 -0.39 -0.08
C LYS A 306 -12.63 0.95 -0.52
N TYR A 307 -11.45 0.92 -1.11
CA TYR A 307 -10.80 2.09 -1.70
C TYR A 307 -10.28 1.74 -3.09
N ARG A 308 -10.08 2.75 -3.93
CA ARG A 308 -9.32 2.59 -5.19
C ARG A 308 -8.25 3.66 -5.28
N LEU A 309 -7.06 3.28 -5.71
CA LEU A 309 -6.03 4.20 -6.16
C LEU A 309 -5.89 4.08 -7.67
N VAL A 310 -5.86 5.22 -8.38
CA VAL A 310 -5.48 5.28 -9.79
C VAL A 310 -4.21 6.10 -9.90
N ILE A 311 -3.13 5.45 -10.32
CA ILE A 311 -1.77 5.99 -10.25
C ILE A 311 -1.19 6.02 -11.66
N GLY A 312 -0.93 7.22 -12.17
CA GLY A 312 -0.45 7.40 -13.55
C GLY A 312 0.53 8.55 -13.69
N GLU A 313 1.25 8.54 -14.80
CA GLU A 313 2.14 9.63 -15.22
C GLU A 313 1.34 10.89 -15.59
N GLY A 314 1.97 12.04 -15.40
CA GLY A 314 1.43 13.35 -15.77
C GLY A 314 0.46 13.95 -14.75
N GLU A 315 -0.12 15.09 -15.16
CA GLU A 315 -1.20 15.76 -14.43
C GLU A 315 -2.55 15.14 -14.81
N ARG A 316 -3.50 15.11 -13.87
CA ARG A 316 -4.91 14.88 -14.16
C ARG A 316 -5.73 16.16 -13.97
N THR A 317 -6.81 16.30 -14.72
CA THR A 317 -7.79 17.36 -14.50
C THR A 317 -8.78 16.96 -13.40
N MET A 318 -9.56 17.92 -12.91
CA MET A 318 -10.62 17.66 -11.94
C MET A 318 -11.69 16.73 -12.52
N GLU A 319 -12.08 16.96 -13.78
CA GLU A 319 -13.09 16.19 -14.50
C GLU A 319 -12.67 14.73 -14.66
N ALA A 320 -11.39 14.49 -14.97
CA ALA A 320 -10.84 13.14 -15.06
C ALA A 320 -10.86 12.43 -13.69
N CYS A 321 -10.56 13.15 -12.59
CA CYS A 321 -10.63 12.57 -11.25
C CYS A 321 -12.07 12.25 -10.83
N GLU A 322 -13.02 13.14 -11.14
CA GLU A 322 -14.45 12.95 -10.87
C GLU A 322 -15.00 11.74 -11.65
N ALA A 323 -14.63 11.61 -12.93
CA ALA A 323 -15.05 10.48 -13.75
C ALA A 323 -14.60 9.13 -13.17
N LEU A 324 -13.36 9.04 -12.66
CA LEU A 324 -12.86 7.84 -11.98
C LEU A 324 -13.65 7.53 -10.70
N SER A 325 -14.06 8.56 -9.95
CA SER A 325 -14.89 8.39 -8.77
C SER A 325 -16.28 7.84 -9.12
N HIS A 326 -16.92 8.37 -10.16
CA HIS A 326 -18.20 7.85 -10.64
C HIS A 326 -18.09 6.41 -11.15
N GLU A 327 -17.02 6.08 -11.88
CA GLU A 327 -16.76 4.71 -12.33
C GLU A 327 -16.58 3.74 -11.15
N PHE A 328 -15.88 4.16 -10.10
CA PHE A 328 -15.66 3.33 -8.93
C PHE A 328 -16.94 3.06 -8.12
N ILE A 329 -17.80 4.08 -7.97
CA ILE A 329 -19.07 3.96 -7.22
C ILE A 329 -20.16 3.26 -8.03
N GLY A 330 -20.11 3.38 -9.37
CA GLY A 330 -21.08 2.76 -10.28
C GLY A 330 -20.83 1.28 -10.58
N LYS A 331 -19.75 0.69 -10.05
CA LYS A 331 -19.41 -0.74 -10.16
C LYS A 331 -19.92 -1.51 -8.94
#